data_AF-A0A914TGL0-F1
#
_entry.id   AF-A0A914TGL0-F1
#
_cell.length_a   1.000
_cell.length_b   1.000
_cell.length_c   1.000
_cell.angle_alpha   90.00
_cell.angle_beta   90.00
_cell.angle_gamma   90.00
#
_symmetry.space_group_name_H-M   'P 1'
#
loop_
_entity.id
_entity.type
_entity.pdbx_description
1 polymer ?
#
loop_
_entity_poly.entity_id
_entity_poly.type
_entity_poly.pdbx_seq_one_letter_code
_entity_poly.pdbx_strand_id
1 'polypeptide(L)'
;MQFWENNRTINITSEGKDHTFYQYRAISNCPRPESFLVDFLAAKDQSALPNEIIWSSLASACESGLDFTSRWFGTPKNRKGIRTNLIIPVDLNVFIAQNFLLISEWNELFENYKYAMFKLSKE
;
A
#
# COMPACT_ATOMS: atom_id res chain seq x y z
N MET A 1 5.33 -1.07 -13.45
CA MET A 1 4.50 -0.02 -12.79
C MET A 1 3.00 -0.24 -12.92
N GLN A 2 2.51 -0.80 -14.03
CA GLN A 2 1.08 -1.03 -14.27
C GLN A 2 0.33 -1.73 -13.11
N PHE A 3 0.97 -2.70 -12.44
CA PHE A 3 0.37 -3.34 -11.26
C PHE A 3 0.01 -2.33 -10.15
N TRP A 4 0.95 -1.44 -9.80
CA TRP A 4 0.77 -0.43 -8.77
C TRP A 4 -0.28 0.60 -9.18
N GLU A 5 -0.20 1.07 -10.42
CA GLU A 5 -1.15 2.03 -11.00
C GLU A 5 -2.59 1.50 -10.98
N ASN A 6 -2.79 0.21 -11.30
CA ASN A 6 -4.13 -0.39 -11.39
C ASN A 6 -4.69 -0.83 -10.03
N ASN A 7 -3.85 -1.30 -9.11
CA ASN A 7 -4.32 -2.03 -7.92
C ASN A 7 -4.02 -1.33 -6.58
N ARG A 8 -3.09 -0.38 -6.56
CA ARG A 8 -2.53 0.21 -5.31
C ARG A 8 -2.56 1.73 -5.28
N THR A 9 -3.27 2.35 -6.21
CA THR A 9 -3.43 3.80 -6.29
C THR A 9 -4.60 4.30 -5.44
N ILE A 10 -4.43 5.47 -4.83
CA ILE A 10 -5.47 6.24 -4.16
C ILE A 10 -5.34 7.72 -4.54
N ASN A 11 -6.47 8.38 -4.79
CA ASN A 11 -6.53 9.80 -5.07
C ASN A 11 -6.99 10.55 -3.82
N ILE A 12 -6.27 11.60 -3.44
CA ILE A 12 -6.58 12.44 -2.29
C ILE A 12 -6.58 13.90 -2.73
N THR A 13 -7.69 14.58 -2.48
CA THR A 13 -7.81 16.01 -2.69
C THR A 13 -7.28 16.74 -1.46
N SER A 14 -6.24 17.56 -1.63
CA SER A 14 -5.69 18.43 -0.60
C SER A 14 -5.55 19.84 -1.17
N GLU A 15 -6.01 20.86 -0.44
CA GLU A 15 -5.90 22.27 -0.85
C GLU A 15 -6.50 22.56 -2.26
N GLY A 16 -7.53 21.81 -2.67
CA GLY A 16 -8.16 21.94 -3.98
C GLY A 16 -7.38 21.32 -5.15
N LYS A 17 -6.30 20.57 -4.86
CA LYS A 17 -5.54 19.79 -5.84
C LYS A 17 -5.67 18.31 -5.56
N ASP A 18 -5.83 17.53 -6.63
CA ASP A 18 -5.85 16.08 -6.54
C ASP A 18 -4.43 15.53 -6.60
N HIS A 19 -4.07 14.74 -5.59
CA HIS A 19 -2.80 14.06 -5.50
C HIS A 19 -3.00 12.54 -5.58
N THR A 20 -2.13 11.88 -6.34
CA THR A 20 -2.15 10.43 -6.50
C THR A 20 -1.07 9.80 -5.63
N PHE A 21 -1.45 8.88 -4.75
CA PHE A 21 -0.53 8.15 -3.87
C PHE A 21 -0.65 6.64 -4.06
N TYR A 22 0.36 5.92 -3.58
CA TYR A 22 0.38 4.46 -3.54
C TYR A 22 0.20 3.95 -2.10
N GLN A 23 -0.56 2.87 -1.94
CA GLN A 23 -0.90 2.28 -0.65
C GLN A 23 -0.87 0.75 -0.72
N TYR A 24 -0.28 0.10 0.29
CA TYR A 24 -0.41 -1.35 0.47
C TYR A 24 -1.86 -1.71 0.76
N ARG A 25 -2.47 -2.50 -0.12
CA ARG A 25 -3.90 -2.82 -0.08
C ARG A 25 -4.12 -4.17 -0.72
N ALA A 26 -3.59 -5.19 -0.07
CA ALA A 26 -3.81 -6.57 -0.45
C ALA A 26 -5.31 -6.89 -0.43
N ILE A 27 -5.79 -7.44 -1.53
CA ILE A 27 -7.17 -7.89 -1.68
C ILE A 27 -7.26 -9.23 -0.95
N SER A 28 -7.85 -9.21 0.24
CA SER A 28 -8.16 -10.43 0.99
C SER A 28 -9.49 -10.27 1.70
N ASN A 29 -10.35 -11.28 1.56
CA ASN A 29 -11.64 -11.40 2.22
C ASN A 29 -11.68 -12.59 3.20
N CYS A 30 -10.53 -13.20 3.50
CA CYS A 30 -10.40 -14.31 4.41
C CYS A 30 -9.06 -14.28 5.16
N PRO A 31 -8.90 -15.03 6.26
CA PRO A 31 -7.61 -15.21 6.92
C PRO A 31 -6.57 -15.75 5.94
N ARG A 32 -5.32 -15.31 6.04
CA ARG A 32 -4.24 -15.79 5.18
C ARG A 32 -4.07 -17.32 5.34
N PRO A 33 -3.92 -18.10 4.25
CA PRO A 33 -3.84 -19.56 4.35
C PRO A 33 -2.63 -20.02 5.16
N GLU A 34 -1.50 -19.33 5.09
CA GLU A 34 -0.28 -19.64 5.85
C GLU A 34 -0.36 -19.24 7.34
N SER A 35 -1.34 -18.42 7.74
CA SER A 35 -1.51 -17.89 9.10
C SER A 35 -2.97 -17.89 9.56
N PHE A 36 -3.74 -18.88 9.10
CA PHE A 36 -5.20 -18.87 9.19
C PHE A 36 -5.75 -18.67 10.61
N LEU A 37 -5.29 -19.49 11.56
CA LEU A 37 -5.78 -19.44 12.95
C LEU A 37 -5.45 -18.11 13.61
N VAL A 38 -4.25 -17.58 13.37
CA VAL A 38 -3.79 -16.32 13.98
C VAL A 38 -4.60 -15.14 13.45
N ASP A 39 -4.79 -15.06 12.13
CA ASP A 39 -5.57 -14.01 11.48
C ASP A 39 -7.07 -14.12 11.85
N PHE A 40 -7.60 -15.33 11.97
CA PHE A 40 -8.98 -15.56 12.39
C PHE A 40 -9.22 -15.07 13.81
N LEU A 41 -8.35 -15.43 14.76
CA LEU A 41 -8.44 -14.96 16.14
C LEU A 41 -8.22 -13.45 16.24
N ALA A 42 -7.26 -12.91 15.49
CA ALA A 42 -6.99 -11.47 15.46
C ALA A 42 -8.19 -10.65 14.97
N ALA A 43 -8.93 -11.14 13.97
CA ALA A 43 -10.15 -10.51 13.51
C ALA A 43 -11.29 -10.64 14.54
N LYS A 44 -11.46 -11.82 15.12
CA LYS A 44 -12.48 -12.08 16.16
C LYS A 44 -12.30 -11.18 17.40
N ASP A 45 -11.07 -10.90 17.80
CA ASP A 45 -10.75 -10.07 18.97
C ASP A 45 -10.89 -8.55 18.72
N GLN A 46 -11.15 -8.14 17.47
CA GLN A 46 -11.22 -6.75 17.02
C GLN A 46 -12.63 -6.41 16.52
N SER A 47 -13.58 -6.23 17.44
CA SER A 47 -15.00 -5.97 17.10
C SER A 47 -15.30 -4.60 16.49
N ALA A 48 -14.31 -3.73 16.33
CA ALA A 48 -14.51 -2.34 15.89
C ALA A 48 -14.52 -2.17 14.37
N LEU A 49 -13.99 -3.12 13.60
CA LEU A 49 -13.93 -3.09 12.14
C LEU A 49 -14.52 -4.40 11.57
N PRO A 50 -15.11 -4.37 10.37
CA PRO A 50 -15.46 -5.59 9.64
C PRO A 50 -14.25 -6.52 9.50
N ASN A 51 -14.48 -7.82 9.63
CA ASN A 51 -13.43 -8.83 9.56
C ASN A 51 -12.66 -8.76 8.23
N GLU A 52 -13.33 -8.44 7.13
CA GLU A 52 -12.72 -8.30 5.82
C GLU A 52 -11.69 -7.17 5.77
N ILE A 53 -11.96 -6.05 6.45
CA ILE A 53 -11.02 -4.93 6.55
C ILE A 53 -9.80 -5.34 7.38
N ILE A 54 -10.01 -6.11 8.45
CA ILE A 54 -8.92 -6.61 9.30
C ILE A 54 -8.06 -7.61 8.52
N TRP A 55 -8.66 -8.59 7.83
CA TRP A 55 -7.93 -9.54 7.00
C TRP A 55 -7.15 -8.87 5.86
N SER A 56 -7.77 -7.90 5.18
CA SER A 56 -7.07 -7.08 4.19
C SER A 56 -5.92 -6.28 4.82
N SER A 57 -6.09 -5.74 6.03
CA SER A 57 -5.02 -5.02 6.75
C SER A 57 -3.85 -5.92 7.15
N LEU A 58 -4.15 -7.14 7.61
CA LEU A 58 -3.16 -8.16 7.95
C LEU A 58 -2.36 -8.56 6.71
N ALA A 59 -3.05 -8.90 5.62
CA ALA A 59 -2.41 -9.21 4.34
C ALA A 59 -1.59 -8.03 3.78
N SER A 60 -2.08 -6.80 3.95
CA SER A 60 -1.37 -5.59 3.51
C SER A 60 -0.11 -5.32 4.34
N ALA A 61 -0.08 -5.70 5.62
CA ALA A 61 1.13 -5.63 6.43
C ALA A 61 2.21 -6.58 5.90
N CYS A 62 1.81 -7.76 5.43
CA CYS A 62 2.71 -8.71 4.77
C CYS A 62 3.23 -8.17 3.45
N GLU A 63 2.34 -7.59 2.64
CA GLU A 63 2.71 -6.93 1.38
C GLU A 63 3.73 -5.80 1.61
N SER A 64 3.64 -5.11 2.75
CA SER A 64 4.60 -4.07 3.12
C SER A 64 5.99 -4.59 3.53
N GLY A 65 6.11 -5.89 3.81
CA GLY A 65 7.32 -6.49 4.40
C GLY A 65 7.50 -6.18 5.90
N LEU A 66 6.55 -5.50 6.54
CA LEU A 66 6.57 -5.13 7.96
C LEU A 66 5.42 -5.79 8.74
N ASP A 67 5.38 -7.14 8.74
CA ASP A 67 4.45 -7.98 9.50
C ASP A 67 5.05 -8.39 10.87
N PHE A 68 4.64 -7.85 12.02
CA PHE A 68 3.82 -6.66 12.25
C PHE A 68 4.60 -5.61 13.05
N THR A 69 4.21 -4.34 12.93
CA THR A 69 4.82 -3.20 13.65
C THR A 69 3.75 -2.24 14.18
N SER A 70 4.07 -1.51 15.25
CA SER A 70 3.20 -0.48 15.84
C SER A 70 2.79 0.61 14.86
N ARG A 71 3.56 0.80 13.78
CA ARG A 71 3.22 1.70 12.66
C ARG A 71 1.82 1.42 12.09
N TRP A 72 1.40 0.16 12.08
CA TRP A 72 0.13 -0.27 11.47
C TRP A 72 -1.05 -0.33 12.45
N PHE A 73 -0.79 -0.25 13.74
CA PHE A 73 -1.82 -0.46 14.77
C PHE A 73 -2.55 0.85 15.10
N GLY A 74 -3.82 0.72 15.49
CA GLY A 74 -4.60 1.84 16.01
C GLY A 74 -4.11 2.33 17.37
N THR A 75 -3.49 1.44 18.15
CA THR A 75 -2.86 1.78 19.45
C THR A 75 -1.46 1.16 19.51
N PRO A 76 -0.39 1.93 19.80
CA PRO A 76 0.98 1.43 19.73
C PRO A 76 1.28 0.20 20.60
N LYS A 77 0.56 0.03 21.72
CA LYS A 77 0.80 -1.04 22.71
C LYS A 77 0.11 -2.36 22.38
N ASN A 78 -0.92 -2.34 21.53
CA ASN A 78 -1.73 -3.53 21.24
C ASN A 78 -1.91 -3.67 19.73
N ARG A 79 -1.84 -4.90 19.19
CA ARG A 79 -2.10 -5.16 17.75
C ARG A 79 -3.55 -4.89 17.30
N LYS A 80 -4.39 -4.37 18.20
CA LYS A 80 -5.78 -4.04 17.94
C LYS A 80 -5.89 -2.80 17.05
N GLY A 81 -6.88 -2.83 16.16
CA GLY A 81 -7.10 -1.78 15.17
C GLY A 81 -6.01 -1.73 14.11
N ILE A 82 -5.47 -2.88 13.70
CA ILE A 82 -4.56 -2.90 12.54
C ILE A 82 -5.28 -2.32 11.32
N ARG A 83 -4.62 -1.38 10.64
CA ARG A 83 -5.23 -0.56 9.59
C ARG A 83 -4.25 -0.23 8.47
N THR A 84 -3.36 -1.17 8.14
CA THR A 84 -2.32 -0.99 7.13
C THR A 84 -2.89 -0.51 5.80
N ASN A 85 -4.03 -1.06 5.40
CA ASN A 85 -4.73 -0.70 4.16
C ASN A 85 -5.43 0.67 4.18
N LEU A 86 -5.34 1.41 5.29
CA LEU A 86 -5.85 2.77 5.45
C LEU A 86 -4.73 3.81 5.62
N ILE A 87 -3.47 3.39 5.61
CA ILE A 87 -2.31 4.27 5.80
C ILE A 87 -1.60 4.46 4.45
N ILE A 88 -1.22 5.69 4.12
CA ILE A 88 -0.33 5.97 2.97
C ILE A 88 1.12 5.81 3.44
N PRO A 89 1.88 4.82 2.92
CA PRO A 89 3.24 4.58 3.36
C PRO A 89 4.23 5.50 2.64
N VAL A 90 5.00 6.30 3.38
CA VAL A 90 6.05 7.16 2.80
C VAL A 90 7.11 6.36 2.04
N ASP A 91 7.55 5.24 2.62
CA ASP A 91 8.52 4.30 2.04
C ASP A 91 8.06 3.75 0.68
N LEU A 92 6.81 3.27 0.59
CA LEU A 92 6.27 2.81 -0.69
C LEU A 92 6.31 3.91 -1.75
N ASN A 93 5.86 5.12 -1.41
CA ASN A 93 5.81 6.22 -2.38
C ASN A 93 7.21 6.66 -2.83
N VAL A 94 8.21 6.64 -1.92
CA VAL A 94 9.62 6.87 -2.28
C VAL A 94 10.13 5.80 -3.26
N PHE A 95 9.87 4.51 -3.00
CA PHE A 95 10.28 3.45 -3.93
C PHE A 95 9.60 3.56 -5.29
N ILE A 96 8.32 3.96 -5.32
CA ILE A 96 7.60 4.17 -6.57
C ILE A 96 8.18 5.35 -7.36
N ALA A 97 8.48 6.47 -6.71
CA ALA A 97 9.14 7.61 -7.34
C ALA A 97 10.51 7.23 -7.94
N GLN A 98 11.35 6.52 -7.16
CA GLN A 98 12.63 6.01 -7.63
C GLN A 98 12.48 5.08 -8.84
N ASN A 99 11.51 4.17 -8.81
CA ASN A 99 11.25 3.26 -9.93
C ASN A 99 10.82 4.03 -11.19
N PHE A 100 10.04 5.11 -11.05
CA PHE A 100 9.69 5.94 -12.20
C PHE A 100 10.90 6.67 -12.79
N LEU A 101 11.78 7.20 -11.94
CA LEU A 101 13.02 7.83 -12.39
C LEU A 101 13.90 6.85 -13.16
N LEU A 102 14.14 5.65 -12.61
CA LEU A 102 14.93 4.61 -13.28
C LEU A 102 14.33 4.19 -14.63
N ILE A 103 13.00 4.04 -14.70
CA ILE A 103 12.31 3.75 -15.96
C ILE A 103 12.48 4.90 -16.95
N SER A 104 12.42 6.15 -16.49
CA SER A 104 12.66 7.32 -17.32
C SER A 104 14.06 7.29 -17.93
N GLU A 105 15.08 7.15 -17.08
CA GLU A 105 16.49 7.08 -17.48
C GLU A 105 16.75 5.96 -18.49
N TRP A 106 16.18 4.77 -18.26
CA TRP A 106 16.32 3.66 -19.20
C TRP A 106 15.65 3.96 -20.54
N ASN A 107 14.48 4.58 -20.55
CA ASN A 107 13.84 4.96 -21.81
C ASN A 107 14.64 6.01 -22.56
N GLU A 108 15.30 6.95 -21.88
CA GLU A 108 16.22 7.90 -22.52
C GLU A 108 17.42 7.16 -23.13
N LEU A 109 18.03 6.23 -22.40
CA LEU A 109 19.17 5.45 -22.89
C LEU A 109 18.85 4.64 -24.15
N PHE A 110 17.61 4.15 -24.28
CA PHE A 110 17.13 3.40 -25.45
C PHE A 110 16.44 4.29 -26.50
N GLU A 111 16.59 5.61 -26.43
CA GLU A 111 16.01 6.58 -27.38
C GLU A 111 14.47 6.53 -27.46
N ASN A 112 13.81 6.01 -26.41
CA ASN A 112 12.36 5.91 -26.26
C ASN A 112 11.80 7.18 -25.57
N TYR A 113 12.12 8.37 -26.08
CA TYR A 113 11.85 9.66 -25.42
C TYR A 113 10.38 9.92 -25.07
N LYS A 114 9.44 9.35 -25.84
CA LYS A 114 8.00 9.42 -25.54
C LYS A 114 7.67 8.90 -24.14
N TYR A 115 8.35 7.84 -23.70
CA TYR A 115 8.10 7.17 -22.43
C TYR A 115 8.91 7.75 -21.26
N ALA A 116 10.00 8.47 -21.56
CA ALA A 116 10.78 9.22 -20.57
C ALA A 116 10.00 10.44 -20.02
N MET A 117 9.48 11.29 -20.92
CA MET A 117 8.82 12.54 -20.54
C MET A 117 7.47 12.37 -19.81
N PHE A 118 6.77 11.26 -20.04
CA PHE A 118 5.41 11.08 -19.51
C PHE A 118 5.34 10.96 -17.98
N LYS A 119 6.46 10.71 -17.28
CA LYS A 119 6.44 10.42 -15.83
C LYS A 119 7.05 11.48 -14.94
N LEU A 120 7.90 12.35 -15.46
CA LEU A 120 8.42 13.52 -14.72
C LEU A 120 7.36 14.63 -14.55
N SER A 121 6.30 14.63 -15.37
CA SER A 121 5.25 15.67 -15.36
C SER A 121 4.06 15.38 -14.43
N LYS A 122 4.10 14.28 -13.67
CA LYS A 122 3.04 13.89 -12.71
C LYS A 122 3.35 14.23 -11.25
N GLU A 123 4.49 14.87 -10.99
CA GLU A 123 4.82 15.51 -9.70
C GLU A 123 4.35 16.98 -9.72
#